data_AF-A0A3D1ZL95-F1
#
_entry.id   AF-A0A3D1ZL95-F1
#
_cell.length_a   1.000
_cell.length_b   1.000
_cell.length_c   1.000
_cell.angle_alpha   90.00
_cell.angle_beta   90.00
_cell.angle_gamma   90.00
#
_symmetry.space_group_name_H-M   'P 1'
#
loop_
_entity.id
_entity.type
_entity.pdbx_description
1 polymer ?
#
loop_
_entity_poly.entity_id
_entity_poly.type
_entity_poly.pdbx_seq_one_letter_code
_entity_poly.pdbx_strand_id
1 'polypeptide(L)'
;AQAGVRVADAPNHQVYTMLTWQPDSDWTFNAVATRAFGRARAEGDSRDKIDDYSTVDFVAYNDNLIPNLQTSIVIKNALDRENFEPSASVSSLPGDYPLEGRSVRIELTYSLN
;
A
#
# COMPACT_ATOMS: atom_id res chain seq x y z
N ALA A 1 31.09 7.57 8.09
CA ALA A 1 29.84 7.98 7.42
C ALA A 1 29.97 9.44 7.05
N GLN A 2 29.86 9.79 5.77
CA GLN A 2 29.95 11.19 5.32
C GLN A 2 28.55 11.81 5.46
N ALA A 3 28.42 12.83 6.31
CA ALA A 3 27.14 13.51 6.50
C ALA A 3 26.73 14.20 5.19
N GLY A 4 25.50 13.95 4.72
CA GLY A 4 24.91 14.62 3.54
C GLY A 4 24.74 13.75 2.29
N VAL A 5 25.25 12.51 2.26
CA VAL A 5 25.01 11.57 1.15
C VAL A 5 23.66 10.89 1.35
N ARG A 6 22.75 11.01 0.36
CA ARG A 6 21.46 10.32 0.38
C ARG A 6 21.70 8.82 0.27
N VAL A 7 21.01 8.04 1.11
CA VAL A 7 20.99 6.58 0.94
C VAL A 7 20.26 6.27 -0.34
N ALA A 8 20.94 5.61 -1.27
CA ALA A 8 20.38 5.19 -2.54
C ALA A 8 19.13 4.32 -2.31
N ASP A 9 18.15 4.49 -3.19
CA ASP A 9 16.94 3.67 -3.31
C ASP A 9 15.98 3.68 -2.10
N ALA A 10 16.40 4.25 -0.97
CA ALA A 10 15.55 4.45 0.19
C ALA A 10 14.72 5.75 0.04
N PRO A 11 13.41 5.73 0.32
CA PRO A 11 12.62 6.95 0.39
C PRO A 11 13.10 7.82 1.55
N ASN A 12 13.32 9.10 1.28
CA ASN A 12 13.71 10.07 2.32
C ASN A 12 12.52 10.45 3.20
N HIS A 13 11.31 10.26 2.69
CA HIS A 13 10.07 10.53 3.40
C HIS A 13 9.04 9.44 3.14
N GLN A 14 8.41 8.98 4.22
CA GLN A 14 7.28 8.07 4.19
C GLN A 14 6.17 8.63 5.08
N VAL A 15 4.94 8.57 4.62
CA VAL A 15 3.74 8.99 5.36
C VAL A 15 2.76 7.83 5.33
N TYR A 16 2.24 7.49 6.50
CA TYR A 16 1.19 6.51 6.70
C TYR A 16 0.07 7.14 7.52
N THR A 17 -1.15 7.09 7.00
CA THR A 17 -2.33 7.62 7.68
C THR A 17 -3.44 6.58 7.62
N MET A 18 -4.09 6.33 8.75
CA MET A 18 -5.27 5.48 8.85
C MET A 18 -6.42 6.25 9.48
N LEU A 19 -7.58 6.17 8.84
CA LEU A 19 -8.85 6.64 9.37
C LEU A 19 -9.76 5.43 9.61
N THR A 20 -10.30 5.32 10.82
CA THR A 20 -11.32 4.34 11.17
C THR A 20 -12.63 5.08 11.49
N TRP A 21 -13.72 4.66 10.88
CA TRP A 21 -15.05 5.22 11.11
C TRP A 21 -16.04 4.10 11.46
N GLN A 22 -16.74 4.29 12.57
CA GLN A 22 -17.75 3.37 13.09
C GLN A 22 -19.06 4.15 13.28
N PRO A 23 -19.94 4.18 12.28
CA PRO A 23 -21.21 4.91 12.40
C PRO A 23 -22.19 4.26 13.39
N ASP A 24 -22.05 2.96 13.63
CA ASP A 24 -22.83 2.17 14.58
C ASP A 24 -21.99 0.98 15.11
N SER A 25 -22.62 0.06 15.84
CA SER A 25 -21.95 -1.12 16.41
C SER A 25 -21.60 -2.20 15.40
N ASP A 26 -22.23 -2.18 14.24
CA ASP A 26 -22.21 -3.30 13.30
C ASP A 26 -21.26 -3.02 12.14
N TRP A 27 -21.02 -1.74 11.81
CA TRP A 27 -20.15 -1.32 10.73
C TRP A 27 -18.83 -0.73 11.21
N THR A 28 -17.75 -1.11 10.53
CA THR A 28 -16.52 -0.32 10.54
C THR A 28 -15.96 -0.14 9.15
N PHE A 29 -15.52 1.08 8.87
CA PHE A 29 -14.84 1.47 7.65
C PHE A 29 -13.43 1.94 7.99
N ASN A 30 -12.44 1.45 7.26
CA ASN A 30 -11.07 1.90 7.33
C ASN A 30 -10.64 2.46 5.98
N ALA A 31 -9.94 3.58 6.00
CA ALA A 31 -9.21 4.12 4.87
C ALA A 31 -7.74 4.26 5.27
N VAL A 32 -6.85 3.65 4.49
CA VAL A 32 -5.40 3.69 4.73
C VAL A 32 -4.74 4.38 3.55
N ALA A 33 -4.03 5.47 3.80
CA ALA A 33 -3.23 6.16 2.80
C ALA A 33 -1.74 5.99 3.11
N THR A 34 -0.98 5.52 2.12
CA THR A 34 0.49 5.41 2.22
C THR A 34 1.12 6.26 1.13
N ARG A 35 2.19 6.99 1.46
CA ARG A 35 2.98 7.77 0.49
C ARG A 35 4.46 7.60 0.77
N ALA A 36 5.24 7.35 -0.27
CA ALA A 36 6.70 7.30 -0.20
C ALA A 36 7.30 8.18 -1.28
N PHE A 37 8.25 9.04 -0.91
CA PHE A 37 8.81 10.03 -1.82
C PHE A 37 10.25 10.42 -1.50
N GLY A 38 10.88 11.09 -2.46
CA GLY A 38 12.24 11.64 -2.31
C GLY A 38 13.35 10.62 -2.49
N ARG A 39 13.08 9.51 -3.18
CA ARG A 39 14.08 8.50 -3.54
C ARG A 39 15.10 9.07 -4.52
N ALA A 40 16.32 8.56 -4.45
CA ALA A 40 17.39 8.82 -5.41
C ALA A 40 18.05 7.48 -5.77
N ARG A 41 18.39 7.29 -7.04
CA ARG A 41 19.10 6.08 -7.49
C ARG A 41 20.51 6.02 -6.92
N ALA A 42 21.09 4.82 -6.89
CA ALA A 42 22.51 4.64 -6.62
C ALA A 42 23.39 5.39 -7.62
N GLU A 43 24.58 5.79 -7.19
CA GLU A 43 25.57 6.40 -8.08
C GLU A 43 25.94 5.43 -9.20
N GLY A 44 25.90 5.91 -10.45
CA GLY A 44 26.18 5.11 -11.64
C GLY A 44 24.98 4.32 -12.20
N ASP A 45 23.82 4.31 -11.53
CA ASP A 45 22.59 3.82 -12.13
C ASP A 45 22.01 4.87 -13.08
N SER A 46 22.00 4.55 -14.38
CA SER A 46 21.55 5.46 -15.44
C SER A 46 20.06 5.34 -15.77
N ARG A 47 19.30 4.50 -15.06
CA ARG A 47 17.84 4.44 -15.21
C ARG A 47 17.19 5.71 -14.71
N ASP A 48 15.96 5.95 -15.19
CA ASP A 48 15.15 7.07 -14.72
C ASP A 48 14.92 6.99 -13.21
N LYS A 49 14.70 8.17 -12.62
CA LYS A 49 14.34 8.29 -11.21
C LYS A 49 13.06 7.47 -10.95
N ILE A 50 13.04 6.74 -9.85
CA ILE A 50 11.85 6.04 -9.39
C ILE A 50 10.79 7.07 -9.00
N ASP A 51 9.58 6.87 -9.48
CA ASP A 51 8.45 7.72 -9.15
C ASP A 51 8.10 7.66 -7.66
N ASP A 52 7.70 8.81 -7.13
CA ASP A 52 7.09 8.88 -5.82
C ASP A 52 5.66 8.30 -5.94
N TYR A 53 5.20 7.55 -4.96
CA TYR A 53 3.87 6.93 -5.02
C TYR A 53 2.98 7.29 -3.85
N SER A 54 1.68 7.12 -4.07
CA SER A 54 0.70 7.06 -3.00
C SER A 54 -0.34 5.99 -3.31
N THR A 55 -0.71 5.22 -2.30
CA THR A 55 -1.79 4.24 -2.36
C THR A 55 -2.89 4.62 -1.37
N VAL A 56 -4.12 4.25 -1.71
CA VAL A 56 -5.27 4.35 -0.81
C VAL A 56 -5.95 2.98 -0.79
N ASP A 57 -6.09 2.41 0.39
CA ASP A 57 -6.81 1.17 0.63
C ASP A 57 -8.10 1.45 1.40
N PHE A 58 -9.14 0.68 1.11
CA PHE A 58 -10.39 0.68 1.87
C PHE A 58 -10.66 -0.71 2.42
N VAL A 59 -11.10 -0.77 3.68
CA VAL A 59 -11.60 -2.00 4.31
C VAL A 59 -12.92 -1.69 4.97
N ALA A 60 -13.97 -2.40 4.62
CA ALA A 60 -15.22 -2.35 5.36
C ALA A 60 -15.52 -3.74 5.91
N TYR A 61 -15.96 -3.82 7.16
CA TYR A 61 -16.49 -5.04 7.75
C TYR A 61 -17.81 -4.77 8.43
N ASN A 62 -18.67 -5.78 8.37
CA ASN A 62 -19.93 -5.81 9.06
C ASN A 62 -20.14 -7.16 9.73
N ASP A 63 -20.53 -7.12 11.01
CA ASP A 63 -20.66 -8.29 11.87
C ASP A 63 -22.10 -8.86 12.00
N ASN A 64 -23.10 -8.19 11.40
CA ASN A 64 -24.52 -8.47 11.70
C ASN A 64 -25.48 -8.29 10.50
N LEU A 65 -24.98 -8.24 9.27
CA LEU A 65 -25.81 -8.18 8.06
C LEU A 65 -26.69 -9.43 7.92
N ILE A 66 -26.13 -10.58 8.30
CA ILE A 66 -26.81 -11.86 8.35
C ILE A 66 -26.42 -12.53 9.67
N PRO A 67 -27.37 -13.10 10.43
CA PRO A 67 -27.05 -13.77 11.70
C PRO A 67 -25.94 -14.82 11.54
N ASN A 68 -24.97 -14.76 12.44
CA ASN A 68 -23.78 -15.61 12.47
C ASN A 68 -22.83 -15.48 11.27
N LEU A 69 -23.00 -14.48 10.41
CA LEU A 69 -22.13 -14.24 9.26
C LEU A 69 -21.44 -12.87 9.38
N GLN A 70 -20.13 -12.91 9.60
CA GLN A 70 -19.28 -11.74 9.45
C GLN A 70 -18.88 -11.58 8.00
N THR A 71 -18.93 -10.36 7.50
CA THR A 71 -18.62 -10.02 6.11
C THR A 71 -17.60 -8.90 6.06
N SER A 72 -16.64 -8.99 5.14
CA SER A 72 -15.73 -7.88 4.86
C SER A 72 -15.53 -7.70 3.35
N ILE A 73 -15.21 -6.47 2.98
CA ILE A 73 -14.71 -6.11 1.67
C ILE A 73 -13.42 -5.32 1.83
N VAL A 74 -12.38 -5.72 1.10
CA VAL A 74 -11.07 -5.10 1.08
C VAL A 74 -10.78 -4.66 -0.35
N ILE A 75 -10.46 -3.38 -0.52
CA ILE A 75 -10.01 -2.79 -1.78
C ILE A 75 -8.60 -2.27 -1.54
N LYS A 76 -7.59 -2.91 -2.13
CA LYS A 76 -6.20 -2.45 -2.11
C LYS A 76 -5.92 -1.58 -3.33
N ASN A 77 -5.08 -0.55 -3.15
CA ASN A 77 -4.67 0.37 -4.21
C ASN A 77 -5.88 0.85 -5.04
N ALA A 78 -6.88 1.42 -4.35
CA ALA A 78 -8.17 1.78 -4.91
C ALA A 78 -8.09 2.76 -6.11
N LEU A 79 -7.03 3.57 -6.14
CA LEU A 79 -6.72 4.51 -7.22
C LEU A 79 -5.98 3.87 -8.41
N ASP A 80 -5.64 2.58 -8.31
CA ASP A 80 -5.03 1.76 -9.36
C ASP A 80 -3.77 2.37 -9.96
N ARG A 81 -2.89 2.81 -9.05
CA ARG A 81 -1.59 3.35 -9.43
C ARG A 81 -0.62 2.20 -9.64
N GLU A 82 -0.01 2.16 -10.82
CA GLU A 82 1.17 1.34 -11.07
C GLU A 82 2.36 1.95 -10.32
N ASN A 83 2.81 1.27 -9.27
CA ASN A 83 3.88 1.75 -8.39
C ASN A 83 5.00 0.72 -8.35
N PHE A 84 6.22 1.18 -8.10
CA PHE A 84 7.41 0.33 -8.09
C PHE A 84 8.30 0.63 -6.89
N GLU A 85 9.01 -0.38 -6.40
CA GLU A 85 10.12 -0.24 -5.46
C GLU A 85 11.44 -0.56 -6.16
N PRO A 86 12.54 0.13 -5.80
CA PRO A 86 13.84 -0.02 -6.45
C PRO A 86 14.34 -1.45 -6.51
N SER A 87 14.89 -1.86 -7.65
CA SER A 87 15.74 -3.04 -7.73
C SER A 87 17.23 -2.71 -7.58
N ALA A 88 18.00 -3.68 -7.07
CA ALA A 88 19.40 -3.48 -6.67
C ALA A 88 20.33 -3.05 -7.81
N SER A 89 20.11 -3.51 -9.05
CA SER A 89 20.90 -3.10 -10.22
C SER A 89 20.26 -3.53 -11.54
N VAL A 90 20.57 -2.80 -12.62
CA VAL A 90 20.24 -3.19 -14.01
C VAL A 90 20.82 -4.57 -14.36
N SER A 91 22.00 -4.91 -13.84
CA SER A 91 22.64 -6.22 -14.07
C SER A 91 21.86 -7.39 -13.47
N SER A 92 21.10 -7.15 -12.40
CA SER A 92 20.25 -8.18 -11.78
C SER A 92 18.84 -8.20 -12.33
N LEU A 93 18.25 -7.02 -12.59
CA LEU A 93 16.90 -6.87 -13.08
C LEU A 93 16.81 -5.58 -13.90
N PRO A 94 16.39 -5.63 -15.19
CA PRO A 94 16.30 -4.42 -16.01
C PRO A 94 15.35 -3.37 -15.43
N GLY A 95 14.25 -3.81 -14.81
CA GLY A 95 13.24 -2.94 -14.19
C GLY A 95 13.29 -2.92 -12.66
N ASP A 96 12.31 -2.24 -12.07
CA ASP A 96 12.07 -2.18 -10.63
C ASP A 96 10.98 -3.18 -10.20
N TYR A 97 10.86 -3.44 -8.91
CA TYR A 97 9.87 -4.38 -8.37
C TYR A 97 8.47 -3.76 -8.41
N PRO A 98 7.51 -4.34 -9.14
CA PRO A 98 6.15 -3.82 -9.14
C PRO A 98 5.51 -4.04 -7.76
N LEU A 99 4.80 -3.03 -7.28
CA LEU A 99 3.88 -3.16 -6.16
C LEU A 99 2.54 -3.75 -6.63
N GLU A 100 1.74 -4.22 -5.68
CA GLU A 100 0.41 -4.74 -5.95
C GLU A 100 -0.44 -3.68 -6.67
N GLY A 101 -1.04 -4.07 -7.80
CA GLY A 101 -2.07 -3.28 -8.49
C GLY A 101 -3.37 -3.22 -7.68
N ARG A 102 -4.45 -2.68 -8.26
CA ARG A 102 -5.75 -2.70 -7.57
C ARG A 102 -6.24 -4.14 -7.37
N SER A 103 -6.62 -4.48 -6.14
CA SER A 103 -7.27 -5.75 -5.83
C SER A 103 -8.53 -5.54 -5.00
N VAL A 104 -9.51 -6.42 -5.21
CA VAL A 104 -10.78 -6.44 -4.46
C VAL A 104 -11.00 -7.83 -3.93
N ARG A 105 -11.22 -7.94 -2.61
CA ARG A 105 -11.48 -9.20 -1.91
C ARG A 105 -12.73 -9.06 -1.07
N ILE A 106 -13.57 -10.09 -1.08
CA ILE A 106 -14.72 -10.24 -0.18
C ILE A 106 -14.43 -11.44 0.70
N GLU A 107 -14.63 -11.30 2.01
CA GLU A 107 -14.45 -12.39 2.98
C GLU A 107 -15.77 -12.61 3.72
N LEU A 108 -16.07 -13.87 3.98
CA LEU A 108 -17.29 -14.32 4.63
C LEU A 108 -16.89 -15.36 5.68
N THR A 109 -17.20 -15.09 6.95
CA THR A 109 -16.92 -16.01 8.06
C THR A 109 -18.24 -16.36 8.75
N TYR A 110 -18.59 -17.64 8.75
CA TYR A 110 -19.82 -18.12 9.38
C TYR A 110 -19.52 -18.87 10.68
N SER A 111 -20.21 -18.52 11.77
CA SER A 111 -20.08 -19.18 13.07
C SER A 111 -21.18 -20.22 13.27
N LEU A 112 -20.78 -21.47 13.51
CA LEU A 112 -21.69 -22.53 13.95
C LEU A 112 -21.72 -22.53 15.48
N ASN A 113 -22.86 -22.20 16.06
CA ASN A 113 -23.11 -22.39 17.49
C ASN A 113 -23.42 -23.86 17.81
#